data_AF-A0A818J340-F1
#
_entry.id   AF-A0A818J340-F1
#
_cell.length_a   1.000
_cell.length_b   1.000
_cell.length_c   1.000
_cell.angle_alpha   90.00
_cell.angle_beta   90.00
_cell.angle_gamma   90.00
#
_symmetry.space_group_name_H-M   'P 1'
#
loop_
_entity.id
_entity.type
_entity.pdbx_description
1 polymer ?
#
loop_
_entity_poly.entity_id
_entity_poly.type
_entity_poly.pdbx_seq_one_letter_code
_entity_poly.pdbx_strand_id
1 'polypeptide(L)'
;FLCITIQSEDIEFLNAHRWEELIVKLLPELEKFYLHYHEGVDSESEFSVYPGGPNQFISSFWIEHKWIFEVEIITKSIYYSVRPYKKRWFDYKNNKLFDSVELSKSSQLIIKNTNTDEQLRLNILRVLNVVQIYHLEISETVSSDLLMILLNLLPQLNTLNLYFLSLKESKMSHLDKSSIKSSIKDSYKITKLYLKK
;
A
#
# COMPACT_ATOMS: atom_id res chain seq x y z
N PHE A 1 15.48 -18.30 8.47
CA PHE A 1 15.21 -17.17 7.56
C PHE A 1 14.95 -17.73 6.18
N LEU A 2 13.94 -17.20 5.48
CA LEU A 2 13.59 -17.57 4.10
C LEU A 2 13.30 -16.30 3.31
N CYS A 3 13.84 -16.23 2.08
CA CYS A 3 13.56 -15.17 1.13
C CYS A 3 13.19 -15.80 -0.22
N ILE A 4 12.06 -15.39 -0.76
CA ILE A 4 11.53 -15.86 -2.03
C ILE A 4 11.28 -14.65 -2.92
N THR A 5 11.75 -14.71 -4.16
CA THR A 5 11.46 -13.72 -5.20
C THR A 5 10.83 -14.43 -6.38
N ILE A 6 9.67 -13.92 -6.81
CA ILE A 6 8.84 -14.49 -7.85
C ILE A 6 8.56 -13.38 -8.86
N GLN A 7 8.83 -13.68 -10.12
CA GLN A 7 8.41 -12.88 -11.25
C GLN A 7 7.48 -13.76 -12.08
N SER A 8 6.19 -13.47 -12.04
CA SER A 8 5.15 -14.30 -12.65
C SER A 8 3.90 -13.47 -12.89
N GLU A 9 3.06 -13.92 -13.81
CA GLU A 9 1.68 -13.45 -13.98
C GLU A 9 0.69 -14.28 -13.16
N ASP A 10 1.16 -15.38 -12.56
CA ASP A 10 0.36 -16.26 -11.72
C ASP A 10 0.09 -15.64 -10.35
N ILE A 11 -1.10 -15.05 -10.22
CA ILE A 11 -1.55 -14.38 -9.00
C ILE A 11 -1.74 -15.35 -7.82
N GLU A 12 -1.75 -16.67 -8.04
CA GLU A 12 -1.82 -17.66 -6.95
C GLU A 12 -0.62 -17.60 -6.01
N PHE A 13 0.50 -17.00 -6.44
CA PHE A 13 1.63 -16.74 -5.55
C PHE A 13 1.34 -15.67 -4.48
N LEU A 14 0.23 -14.93 -4.61
CA LEU A 14 -0.28 -14.03 -3.57
C LEU A 14 -1.29 -14.71 -2.63
N ASN A 15 -1.61 -16.00 -2.80
CA ASN A 15 -2.47 -16.73 -1.89
C ASN A 15 -1.77 -16.93 -0.54
N ALA A 16 -2.14 -16.11 0.45
CA ALA A 16 -1.47 -16.10 1.74
C ALA A 16 -1.70 -17.41 2.50
N HIS A 17 -2.90 -17.99 2.41
CA HIS A 17 -3.23 -19.24 3.09
C HIS A 17 -2.31 -20.40 2.66
N ARG A 18 -2.02 -20.49 1.35
CA ARG A 18 -1.08 -21.47 0.83
C ARG A 18 0.33 -21.30 1.39
N TRP A 19 0.77 -20.06 1.61
CA TRP A 19 2.04 -19.78 2.28
C TRP A 19 2.01 -20.14 3.76
N GLU A 20 0.92 -19.83 4.47
CA GLU A 20 0.73 -20.20 5.88
C GLU A 20 0.88 -21.72 6.06
N GLU A 21 0.14 -22.51 5.27
CA GLU A 21 0.21 -23.98 5.32
C GLU A 21 1.63 -24.51 5.06
N LEU A 22 2.31 -23.96 4.06
CA LEU A 22 3.66 -24.37 3.70
C LEU A 22 4.65 -24.08 4.84
N ILE A 23 4.59 -22.86 5.40
CA ILE A 23 5.48 -22.44 6.49
C ILE A 23 5.25 -23.28 7.74
N VAL A 24 3.98 -23.46 8.16
CA VAL A 24 3.65 -24.27 9.33
C VAL A 24 4.13 -25.71 9.18
N LYS A 25 3.97 -26.29 7.98
CA LYS A 25 4.31 -27.70 7.73
C LYS A 25 5.81 -27.95 7.59
N LEU A 26 6.52 -27.07 6.89
CA LEU A 26 7.90 -27.33 6.47
C LEU A 26 8.94 -26.52 7.26
N LEU A 27 8.55 -25.38 7.82
CA LEU A 27 9.45 -24.40 8.44
C LEU A 27 8.84 -23.83 9.74
N PRO A 28 8.45 -24.68 10.72
CA PRO A 28 7.74 -24.23 11.93
C PRO A 28 8.56 -23.26 12.80
N GLU A 29 9.89 -23.26 12.67
CA GLU A 29 10.80 -22.37 13.40
C GLU A 29 11.22 -21.13 12.58
N LEU A 30 10.47 -20.79 11.51
CA LEU A 30 10.82 -19.69 10.64
C LEU A 30 10.61 -18.34 11.33
N GLU A 31 11.70 -17.69 11.77
CA GLU A 31 11.62 -16.38 12.40
C GLU A 31 11.37 -15.21 11.42
N LYS A 32 11.86 -15.35 10.18
CA LYS A 32 11.89 -14.28 9.19
C LYS A 32 11.52 -14.82 7.82
N PHE A 33 10.49 -14.23 7.24
CA PHE A 33 10.00 -14.52 5.92
C PHE A 33 9.98 -13.26 5.06
N TYR A 34 10.55 -13.38 3.87
CA TYR A 34 10.53 -12.36 2.84
C TYR A 34 9.92 -12.97 1.59
N LEU A 35 8.85 -12.36 1.10
CA LEU A 35 8.25 -12.68 -0.19
C LEU A 35 8.31 -11.42 -1.03
N HIS A 36 8.82 -11.54 -2.25
CA HIS A 36 8.78 -10.49 -3.26
C HIS A 36 8.10 -11.08 -4.49
N TYR A 37 6.93 -10.55 -4.85
CA TYR A 37 6.21 -10.94 -6.05
C TYR A 37 6.10 -9.73 -6.97
N HIS A 38 6.57 -9.91 -8.20
CA HIS A 38 6.58 -8.88 -9.23
C HIS A 38 5.62 -9.26 -10.35
N GLU A 39 4.63 -8.39 -10.56
CA GLU A 39 3.67 -8.46 -11.66
C GLU A 39 4.03 -7.36 -12.68
N GLY A 40 4.38 -7.78 -13.90
CA GLY A 40 4.46 -6.88 -15.05
C GLY A 40 3.06 -6.57 -15.55
N VAL A 41 2.69 -5.28 -15.63
CA VAL A 41 1.38 -4.87 -16.13
C VAL A 41 1.53 -4.37 -17.56
N ASP A 42 1.04 -5.15 -18.51
CA ASP A 42 0.77 -4.64 -19.86
C ASP A 42 -0.62 -4.01 -19.92
N SER A 43 -0.76 -2.91 -20.66
CA SER A 43 -2.01 -2.15 -20.77
C SER A 43 -3.14 -2.94 -21.44
N GLU A 44 -2.82 -4.03 -22.13
CA GLU A 44 -3.77 -4.88 -22.86
C GLU A 44 -4.16 -6.15 -22.09
N SER A 45 -3.56 -6.44 -20.91
CA SER A 45 -3.87 -7.67 -20.19
C SER A 45 -5.16 -7.56 -19.38
N GLU A 46 -6.08 -8.51 -19.63
CA GLU A 46 -7.26 -8.70 -18.78
C GLU A 46 -6.83 -8.97 -17.33
N PHE A 47 -7.60 -8.42 -16.39
CA PHE A 47 -7.33 -8.56 -14.97
C PHE A 47 -7.49 -10.01 -14.53
N SER A 48 -6.41 -10.66 -14.09
CA SER A 48 -6.53 -11.94 -13.37
C SER A 48 -7.32 -11.72 -12.09
N VAL A 49 -8.47 -12.40 -11.98
CA VAL A 49 -9.33 -12.32 -10.79
C VAL A 49 -8.59 -12.99 -9.64
N TYR A 50 -8.28 -12.24 -8.59
CA TYR A 50 -7.63 -12.78 -7.41
C TYR A 50 -8.58 -13.72 -6.65
N PRO A 51 -8.26 -15.02 -6.50
CA PRO A 51 -9.20 -16.00 -5.93
C PRO A 51 -9.17 -16.04 -4.40
N GLY A 52 -8.13 -15.48 -3.75
CA GLY A 52 -7.97 -15.54 -2.30
C GLY A 52 -8.88 -14.61 -1.49
N GLY A 53 -9.52 -13.63 -2.14
CA GLY A 53 -10.24 -12.56 -1.44
C GLY A 53 -9.31 -11.59 -0.70
N PRO A 54 -9.75 -10.35 -0.44
CA PRO A 54 -8.85 -9.31 0.05
C PRO A 54 -8.32 -9.63 1.46
N ASN A 55 -7.13 -9.13 1.79
CA ASN A 55 -6.59 -9.05 3.15
C ASN A 55 -6.14 -10.37 3.80
N GLN A 56 -5.79 -11.40 3.03
CA GLN A 56 -5.30 -12.63 3.63
C GLN A 56 -3.97 -12.45 4.42
N PHE A 57 -3.09 -11.52 3.99
CA PHE A 57 -1.81 -11.22 4.66
C PHE A 57 -1.93 -10.43 5.98
N ILE A 58 -3.15 -10.20 6.49
CA ILE A 58 -3.38 -9.61 7.83
C ILE A 58 -4.14 -10.58 8.75
N SER A 59 -4.12 -11.89 8.45
CA SER A 59 -4.62 -12.92 9.36
C SER A 59 -3.83 -12.92 10.68
N SER A 60 -4.34 -13.62 11.70
CA SER A 60 -3.65 -13.78 12.99
C SER A 60 -2.24 -14.35 12.82
N PHE A 61 -2.05 -15.28 11.88
CA PHE A 61 -0.75 -15.86 11.58
C PHE A 61 0.28 -14.78 11.20
N TRP A 62 -0.02 -13.94 10.21
CA TRP A 62 0.92 -12.89 9.76
C TRP A 62 1.18 -11.85 10.84
N ILE A 63 0.14 -11.48 11.59
CA ILE A 63 0.21 -10.53 12.70
C ILE A 63 1.11 -11.06 13.83
N GLU A 64 0.92 -12.31 14.25
CA GLU A 64 1.70 -12.96 15.31
C GLU A 64 3.19 -13.02 14.96
N HIS A 65 3.50 -13.32 13.69
CA HIS A 65 4.88 -13.33 13.18
C HIS A 65 5.43 -11.93 12.91
N LYS A 66 4.61 -10.88 13.05
CA LYS A 66 4.95 -9.49 12.72
C LYS A 66 5.48 -9.36 11.29
N TRP A 67 4.91 -10.11 10.37
CA TRP A 67 5.20 -10.03 8.94
C TRP A 67 4.13 -9.17 8.27
N ILE A 68 4.57 -8.12 7.58
CA ILE A 68 3.69 -7.09 7.06
C ILE A 68 3.69 -7.10 5.55
N PHE A 69 2.51 -6.85 4.99
CA PHE A 69 2.31 -6.71 3.55
C PHE A 69 2.56 -5.28 3.10
N GLU A 70 3.19 -5.15 1.94
CA GLU A 70 3.49 -3.88 1.28
C GLU A 70 3.29 -4.04 -0.21
N VAL A 71 2.83 -2.96 -0.84
CA VAL A 71 2.68 -2.89 -2.28
C VAL A 71 3.38 -1.65 -2.80
N GLU A 72 4.16 -1.81 -3.85
CA GLU A 72 4.76 -0.70 -4.59
C GLU A 72 4.27 -0.72 -6.03
N ILE A 73 3.83 0.43 -6.53
CA ILE A 73 3.60 0.64 -7.96
C ILE A 73 4.77 1.47 -8.47
N ILE A 74 5.52 0.90 -9.40
CA ILE A 74 6.65 1.56 -10.06
C ILE A 74 6.44 1.42 -11.56
N THR A 75 6.30 2.55 -12.26
CA THR A 75 6.00 2.58 -13.70
C THR A 75 4.84 1.65 -14.06
N LYS A 76 5.08 0.61 -14.87
CA LYS A 76 4.12 -0.40 -15.34
C LYS A 76 4.17 -1.69 -14.52
N SER A 77 4.65 -1.64 -13.28
CA SER A 77 4.82 -2.85 -12.47
C SER A 77 4.24 -2.68 -11.08
N ILE A 78 3.67 -3.76 -10.59
CA ILE A 78 3.20 -3.88 -9.21
C ILE A 78 4.12 -4.87 -8.50
N TYR A 79 4.67 -4.42 -7.38
CA TYR A 79 5.53 -5.22 -6.52
C TYR A 79 4.79 -5.44 -5.22
N TYR A 80 4.48 -6.69 -4.93
CA TYR A 80 3.88 -7.10 -3.67
C TYR A 80 4.99 -7.69 -2.81
N SER A 81 5.01 -7.36 -1.52
CA SER A 81 6.05 -7.82 -0.63
C SER A 81 5.54 -8.14 0.77
N VAL A 82 5.98 -9.28 1.30
CA VAL A 82 5.92 -9.58 2.74
C VAL A 82 7.31 -9.42 3.32
N ARG A 83 7.41 -8.77 4.47
CA ARG A 83 8.67 -8.63 5.20
C ARG A 83 8.45 -8.54 6.71
N PRO A 84 9.46 -8.88 7.53
CA PRO A 84 9.40 -8.62 8.97
C PRO A 84 9.23 -7.12 9.24
N TYR A 85 8.42 -6.81 10.23
CA TYR A 85 8.13 -5.44 10.61
C TYR A 85 9.39 -4.67 10.98
N LYS A 86 9.50 -3.47 10.40
CA LYS A 86 10.46 -2.43 10.77
C LYS A 86 9.69 -1.14 10.93
N LYS A 87 10.16 -0.27 11.83
CA LYS A 87 9.55 1.05 12.07
C LYS A 87 9.43 1.82 10.74
N ARG A 88 8.20 2.23 10.41
CA ARG A 88 7.81 2.99 9.23
C ARG A 88 7.56 4.46 9.59
N TRP A 89 7.45 5.30 8.56
CA TRP A 89 7.29 6.75 8.70
C TRP A 89 5.97 7.14 9.40
N PHE A 90 4.91 6.36 9.26
CA PHE A 90 3.63 6.62 9.91
C PHE A 90 3.58 6.18 11.38
N ASP A 91 4.57 5.40 11.84
CA ASP A 91 4.68 4.97 13.24
C ASP A 91 5.16 6.10 14.16
N TYR A 92 5.67 7.20 13.58
CA TYR A 92 6.10 8.39 14.32
C TYR A 92 4.89 9.23 14.75
N LYS A 93 4.13 8.72 15.73
CA LYS A 93 3.46 9.45 16.82
C LYS A 93 2.55 8.50 17.57
N ASN A 94 3.16 7.57 18.29
CA ASN A 94 2.75 7.32 19.66
C ASN A 94 4.07 7.32 20.45
N ASN A 95 4.27 8.25 21.37
CA ASN A 95 5.26 8.08 22.45
C ASN A 95 4.85 6.93 23.41
N LYS A 96 4.17 5.90 22.87
CA LYS A 96 3.78 4.68 23.56
C LYS A 96 4.72 3.59 23.05
N LEU A 97 5.04 2.67 23.94
CA LEU A 97 5.88 1.50 23.67
C LEU A 97 5.49 0.81 22.35
N PHE A 98 6.45 0.07 21.81
CA PHE A 98 6.31 -0.84 20.65
C PHE A 98 5.02 -1.69 20.62
N ASP A 99 4.37 -1.89 21.78
CA ASP A 99 3.17 -2.71 21.97
C ASP A 99 1.87 -2.13 21.42
N SER A 100 1.84 -0.88 20.89
CA SER A 100 0.61 -0.24 20.41
C SER A 100 0.47 -0.13 18.89
N VAL A 101 1.28 -0.82 18.10
CA VAL A 101 1.17 -0.78 16.63
C VAL A 101 0.02 -1.68 16.20
N GLU A 102 -1.03 -1.11 15.61
CA GLU A 102 -2.16 -1.86 15.06
C GLU A 102 -1.74 -2.56 13.75
N LEU A 103 -1.10 -3.73 13.87
CA LEU A 103 -0.57 -4.48 12.73
C LEU A 103 -1.65 -4.94 11.73
N SER A 104 -2.88 -5.12 12.21
CA SER A 104 -4.05 -5.39 11.35
C SER A 104 -4.34 -4.27 10.35
N LYS A 105 -3.84 -3.04 10.61
CA LYS A 105 -3.94 -1.91 9.70
C LYS A 105 -2.60 -1.48 9.13
N SER A 106 -1.63 -2.39 9.01
CA SER A 106 -0.26 -2.05 8.59
C SER A 106 -0.03 -1.99 7.08
N SER A 107 -0.96 -2.47 6.25
CA SER A 107 -0.82 -2.52 4.79
C SER A 107 -0.57 -1.13 4.19
N GLN A 108 0.48 -1.05 3.37
CA GLN A 108 0.94 0.19 2.75
C GLN A 108 0.98 0.05 1.23
N LEU A 109 0.57 1.11 0.53
CA LEU A 109 0.83 1.32 -0.89
C LEU A 109 1.86 2.45 -1.05
N ILE A 110 2.87 2.21 -1.87
CA ILE A 110 3.88 3.19 -2.27
C ILE A 110 3.79 3.39 -3.78
N ILE A 111 3.64 4.64 -4.21
CA ILE A 111 3.56 5.01 -5.62
C ILE A 111 4.82 5.78 -5.99
N LYS A 112 5.53 5.29 -7.01
CA LYS A 112 6.76 5.88 -7.55
C LYS A 112 6.71 5.88 -9.08
N ASN A 113 7.29 6.91 -9.71
CA ASN A 113 7.50 6.98 -11.16
C ASN A 113 6.24 6.58 -11.95
N THR A 114 5.15 7.31 -11.73
CA THR A 114 3.85 7.03 -12.34
C THR A 114 3.86 7.19 -13.87
N ASN A 115 3.07 6.35 -14.53
CA ASN A 115 2.69 6.53 -15.92
C ASN A 115 1.50 7.51 -16.00
N THR A 116 0.65 7.36 -17.01
CA THR A 116 -0.61 8.09 -17.12
C THR A 116 -1.54 7.83 -15.93
N ASP A 117 -2.37 8.83 -15.60
CA ASP A 117 -3.37 8.76 -14.53
C ASP A 117 -4.30 7.54 -14.67
N GLU A 118 -4.64 7.15 -15.91
CA GLU A 118 -5.47 5.99 -16.20
C GLU A 118 -4.80 4.67 -15.83
N GLN A 119 -3.54 4.46 -16.24
CA GLN A 119 -2.82 3.24 -15.89
C GLN A 119 -2.63 3.12 -14.38
N LEU A 120 -2.33 4.23 -13.70
CA LEU A 120 -2.20 4.23 -12.25
C LEU A 120 -3.52 3.81 -11.58
N ARG A 121 -4.65 4.34 -12.06
CA ARG A 121 -5.97 3.97 -11.56
C ARG A 121 -6.24 2.47 -11.72
N LEU A 122 -5.93 1.88 -12.87
CA LEU A 122 -6.10 0.44 -13.12
C LEU A 122 -5.20 -0.39 -12.20
N ASN A 123 -3.94 0.01 -12.02
CA ASN A 123 -3.01 -0.68 -11.12
C ASN A 123 -3.50 -0.64 -9.68
N ILE A 124 -4.09 0.46 -9.23
CA ILE A 124 -4.65 0.55 -7.88
C ILE A 124 -5.86 -0.36 -7.71
N LEU A 125 -6.73 -0.45 -8.71
CA LEU A 125 -7.85 -1.39 -8.68
C LEU A 125 -7.34 -2.85 -8.59
N ARG A 126 -6.25 -3.19 -9.30
CA ARG A 126 -5.57 -4.50 -9.15
C ARG A 126 -5.12 -4.74 -7.71
N VAL A 127 -4.41 -3.77 -7.13
CA VAL A 127 -3.94 -3.86 -5.74
C VAL A 127 -5.10 -4.06 -4.76
N LEU A 128 -6.21 -3.36 -4.96
CA LEU A 128 -7.37 -3.41 -4.08
C LEU A 128 -8.14 -4.74 -4.14
N ASN A 129 -7.96 -5.54 -5.20
CA ASN A 129 -8.46 -6.90 -5.23
C ASN A 129 -7.70 -7.82 -4.25
N VAL A 130 -6.45 -7.51 -3.97
CA VAL A 130 -5.57 -8.31 -3.10
C VAL A 130 -5.61 -7.82 -1.65
N VAL A 131 -5.57 -6.50 -1.45
CA VAL A 131 -5.36 -5.93 -0.13
C VAL A 131 -6.00 -4.56 0.04
N GLN A 132 -6.52 -4.33 1.24
CA GLN A 132 -6.93 -3.02 1.70
C GLN A 132 -5.73 -2.18 2.12
N ILE A 133 -5.70 -0.93 1.68
CA ILE A 133 -4.61 0.00 1.95
C ILE A 133 -5.00 0.99 3.04
N TYR A 134 -4.19 1.06 4.10
CA TYR A 134 -4.35 1.99 5.22
C TYR A 134 -3.34 3.14 5.17
N HIS A 135 -2.20 2.91 4.53
CA HIS A 135 -1.12 3.88 4.45
C HIS A 135 -0.73 4.09 2.99
N LEU A 136 -0.79 5.33 2.52
CA LEU A 136 -0.43 5.69 1.15
C LEU A 136 0.77 6.64 1.18
N GLU A 137 1.79 6.29 0.42
CA GLU A 137 2.91 7.16 0.12
C GLU A 137 2.98 7.40 -1.39
N ILE A 138 3.04 8.67 -1.80
CA ILE A 138 3.29 9.07 -3.18
C ILE A 138 4.61 9.82 -3.19
N SER A 139 5.63 9.20 -3.76
CA SER A 139 7.02 9.70 -3.75
C SER A 139 7.32 10.67 -4.90
N GLU A 140 6.30 11.12 -5.63
CA GLU A 140 6.42 12.01 -6.78
C GLU A 140 5.41 13.16 -6.74
N THR A 141 5.40 13.98 -7.78
CA THR A 141 4.42 15.05 -7.95
C THR A 141 3.08 14.48 -8.38
N VAL A 142 2.07 14.61 -7.52
CA VAL A 142 0.69 14.23 -7.84
C VAL A 142 -0.14 15.47 -8.17
N SER A 143 -1.01 15.39 -9.18
CA SER A 143 -2.01 16.44 -9.42
C SER A 143 -3.12 16.37 -8.37
N SER A 144 -3.77 17.50 -8.08
CA SER A 144 -4.94 17.53 -7.20
C SER A 144 -6.07 16.62 -7.68
N ASP A 145 -6.30 16.56 -9.00
CA ASP A 145 -7.37 15.74 -9.59
C ASP A 145 -7.10 14.26 -9.38
N LEU A 146 -5.85 13.82 -9.65
CA LEU A 146 -5.43 12.45 -9.42
C LEU A 146 -5.53 12.11 -7.94
N LEU A 147 -5.06 12.99 -7.04
CA LEU A 147 -5.17 12.76 -5.60
C LEU A 147 -6.62 12.51 -5.16
N MET A 148 -7.58 13.28 -5.68
CA MET A 148 -9.00 13.08 -5.34
C MET A 148 -9.52 11.71 -5.83
N ILE A 149 -9.10 11.27 -7.02
CA ILE A 149 -9.40 9.92 -7.52
C ILE A 149 -8.84 8.86 -6.57
N LEU A 150 -7.57 8.99 -6.17
CA LEU A 150 -6.91 8.06 -5.26
C LEU A 150 -7.63 7.97 -3.92
N LEU A 151 -8.02 9.11 -3.35
CA LEU A 151 -8.72 9.17 -2.06
C LEU A 151 -10.11 8.55 -2.12
N ASN A 152 -10.82 8.69 -3.24
CA ASN A 152 -12.12 8.04 -3.44
C ASN A 152 -11.98 6.51 -3.58
N LEU A 153 -10.88 6.02 -4.15
CA LEU A 153 -10.58 4.58 -4.23
C LEU A 153 -10.14 3.99 -2.89
N LEU A 154 -9.65 4.81 -1.96
CA LEU A 154 -9.05 4.39 -0.69
C LEU A 154 -9.82 4.93 0.53
N PRO A 155 -11.09 4.55 0.73
CA PRO A 155 -11.94 5.15 1.76
C PRO A 155 -11.53 4.82 3.20
N GLN A 156 -10.65 3.83 3.42
CA GLN A 156 -10.13 3.45 4.74
C GLN A 156 -8.71 3.97 5.01
N LEU A 157 -8.25 4.94 4.23
CA LEU A 157 -6.90 5.48 4.36
C LEU A 157 -6.70 6.19 5.70
N ASN A 158 -5.81 5.66 6.55
CA ASN A 158 -5.47 6.25 7.83
C ASN A 158 -4.42 7.35 7.70
N THR A 159 -3.42 7.15 6.84
CA THR A 159 -2.32 8.09 6.69
C THR A 159 -1.94 8.29 5.23
N LEU A 160 -1.62 9.53 4.89
CA LEU A 160 -1.21 9.95 3.57
C LEU A 160 0.13 10.71 3.66
N ASN A 161 1.10 10.29 2.87
CA ASN A 161 2.38 10.97 2.71
C ASN A 161 2.57 11.36 1.24
N LEU A 162 2.68 12.66 1.00
CA LEU A 162 2.85 13.24 -0.33
C LEU A 162 4.19 13.94 -0.42
N TYR A 163 4.96 13.62 -1.46
CA TYR A 163 6.21 14.31 -1.74
C TYR A 163 5.93 15.70 -2.30
N PHE A 164 5.22 15.78 -3.43
CA PHE A 164 4.78 17.03 -4.05
C PHE A 164 3.31 16.97 -4.49
N LEU A 165 2.60 18.09 -4.35
CA LEU A 165 1.22 18.26 -4.82
C LEU A 165 1.18 19.44 -5.80
N SER A 166 0.77 19.18 -7.03
CA SER A 166 0.51 20.20 -8.04
C SER A 166 -0.97 20.59 -8.02
N LEU A 167 -1.22 21.89 -7.91
CA LEU A 167 -2.56 22.47 -7.91
C LEU A 167 -2.82 23.08 -9.28
N LYS A 168 -3.92 22.72 -9.95
CA LYS A 168 -4.35 23.46 -11.15
C LYS A 168 -4.76 24.88 -10.76
N GLU A 169 -4.21 25.87 -11.46
CA GLU A 169 -4.12 27.28 -11.06
C GLU A 169 -5.45 28.05 -10.86
N SER A 170 -6.63 27.50 -11.12
CA SER A 170 -7.85 28.32 -11.14
C SER A 170 -8.77 28.23 -9.92
N LYS A 171 -8.57 27.29 -8.97
CA LYS A 171 -9.48 27.14 -7.82
C LYS A 171 -8.82 27.09 -6.44
N MET A 172 -7.50 26.92 -6.35
CA MET A 172 -6.81 26.74 -5.06
C MET A 172 -5.56 27.62 -4.88
N SER A 173 -5.30 28.57 -5.78
CA SER A 173 -4.17 29.53 -5.66
C SER A 173 -4.26 30.40 -4.40
N HIS A 174 -5.45 30.52 -3.80
CA HIS A 174 -5.70 31.27 -2.57
C HIS A 174 -5.63 30.41 -1.29
N LEU A 175 -5.58 29.08 -1.41
CA LEU A 175 -5.58 28.19 -0.26
C LEU A 175 -4.16 27.94 0.21
N ASP A 176 -3.87 28.35 1.44
CA ASP A 176 -2.59 28.02 2.06
C ASP A 176 -2.48 26.49 2.31
N LYS A 177 -1.25 26.02 2.50
CA LYS A 177 -0.94 24.60 2.75
C LYS A 177 -1.72 24.03 3.94
N SER A 178 -2.06 24.84 4.94
CA SER A 178 -2.86 24.46 6.10
C SER A 178 -4.30 24.14 5.72
N SER A 179 -4.90 24.97 4.87
CA SER A 179 -6.28 24.86 4.42
C SER A 179 -6.49 23.62 3.56
N ILE A 180 -5.55 23.32 2.67
CA ILE A 180 -5.58 22.09 1.86
C ILE A 180 -5.49 20.86 2.77
N LYS A 181 -4.61 20.91 3.79
CA LYS A 181 -4.46 19.82 4.74
C LYS A 181 -5.73 19.57 5.56
N SER A 182 -6.38 20.62 6.07
CA SER A 182 -7.62 20.46 6.84
C SER A 182 -8.73 19.89 5.98
N SER A 183 -8.96 20.42 4.78
CA SER A 183 -10.02 19.93 3.89
C SER A 183 -9.85 18.45 3.55
N ILE A 184 -8.63 18.00 3.22
CA ILE A 184 -8.37 16.58 2.92
C ILE A 184 -8.61 15.70 4.15
N LYS A 185 -8.15 16.13 5.34
CA LYS A 185 -8.34 15.36 6.57
C LYS A 185 -9.82 15.24 6.95
N ASP A 186 -10.57 16.32 6.84
CA ASP A 186 -11.97 16.38 7.27
C ASP A 186 -12.87 15.60 6.31
N SER A 187 -12.63 15.71 5.00
CA SER A 187 -13.41 15.00 3.98
C SER A 187 -13.15 13.49 3.94
N TYR A 188 -11.93 13.05 4.25
CA TYR A 188 -11.52 11.64 4.09
C TYR A 188 -11.13 10.94 5.39
N LYS A 189 -11.36 11.58 6.54
CA LYS A 189 -11.02 11.05 7.89
C LYS A 189 -9.55 10.62 8.04
N ILE A 190 -8.65 11.27 7.30
CA ILE A 190 -7.21 10.96 7.34
C ILE A 190 -6.61 11.51 8.63
N THR A 191 -6.04 10.62 9.44
CA THR A 191 -5.47 10.99 10.74
C THR A 191 -4.15 11.75 10.61
N LYS A 192 -3.31 11.37 9.64
CA LYS A 192 -1.98 11.96 9.41
C LYS A 192 -1.77 12.29 7.93
N LEU A 193 -1.41 13.55 7.65
CA LEU A 193 -1.08 14.05 6.32
C LEU A 193 0.29 14.74 6.35
N TYR A 194 1.24 14.17 5.61
CA TYR A 194 2.58 14.71 5.41
C TYR A 194 2.67 15.28 4.00
N LEU A 195 3.10 16.54 3.90
CA LEU A 195 3.37 17.22 2.64
C LEU A 195 4.81 17.72 2.73
N LYS A 196 5.73 17.08 2.00
CA LYS A 196 7.13 17.53 1.93
C LYS A 196 7.23 18.84 1.13
N LYS A 197 8.42 19.45 1.18
CA LYS A 197 8.74 20.73 0.52
C LYS A 197 9.57 20.46 -0.71
#